data_AF-A0AAJ6QTW5-F1
#
_entry.id   AF-A0AAJ6QTW5-F1
#
_cell.length_a   1.000
_cell.length_b   1.000
_cell.length_c   1.000
_cell.angle_alpha   90.00
_cell.angle_beta   90.00
_cell.angle_gamma   90.00
#
_symmetry.space_group_name_H-M   'P 1'
#
loop_
_entity.id
_entity.type
_entity.pdbx_description
1 polymer ?
#
loop_
_entity_poly.entity_id
_entity_poly.type
_entity_poly.pdbx_seq_one_letter_code
_entity_poly.pdbx_strand_id
1 'polypeptide(L)'
;MVDVLPQFIPGKRTIKPSQKTIAFEQIQLDSFPTAQASFLARQRILQLLECYGFEGNRMLKLEPRIAEIQDLNKALQFWTTTLQPETIDAHPGILFWRPSVHTEAFNNLTKIFANTDISRMLNKSPHIMMDDWEEVEEKIDFALYTIGARHKDIVYSSYLSYKIEHIRTRYNFLFRSGLYIRPHKKDRKRHYSIPLTVMIESPHAEILKMTGLLAEEYATMAELTKKEMEKEERDIAHAATLSKRQLRPKGRRKAYATEIPEYDESGDDEDDTVDDDDDDADDKDHEGRKQD
;
A
#
# COMPACT_ATOMS: atom_id res chain seq x y z
N MET A 1 2.25 32.52 1.17
CA MET A 1 2.66 31.45 2.09
C MET A 1 3.15 30.32 1.22
N VAL A 2 4.46 30.13 1.17
CA VAL A 2 5.12 29.13 0.32
C VAL A 2 5.27 27.89 1.18
N ASP A 3 4.57 26.81 0.82
CA ASP A 3 4.63 25.55 1.54
C ASP A 3 6.05 24.99 1.48
N VAL A 4 6.69 24.93 2.65
CA VAL A 4 7.98 24.29 2.85
C VAL A 4 7.73 22.79 2.92
N LEU A 5 7.99 22.09 1.81
CA LEU A 5 8.02 20.64 1.76
C LEU A 5 8.96 20.08 2.84
N PRO A 6 8.58 19.04 3.59
CA PRO A 6 9.47 18.39 4.55
C PRO A 6 10.63 17.74 3.78
N GLN A 7 11.84 18.25 4.05
CA GLN A 7 13.07 17.73 3.46
C GLN A 7 13.30 16.30 3.95
N PHE A 8 13.37 15.37 3.00
CA PHE A 8 13.87 14.02 3.22
C PHE A 8 15.29 14.09 3.78
N ILE A 9 15.47 13.64 5.03
CA ILE A 9 16.79 13.53 5.66
C ILE A 9 17.21 12.06 5.56
N PRO A 10 18.09 11.68 4.62
CA PRO A 10 18.55 10.31 4.49
C PRO A 10 19.35 9.87 5.73
N GLY A 11 19.04 8.67 6.22
CA GLY A 11 19.82 8.00 7.25
C GLY A 11 21.25 7.77 6.78
N LYS A 12 22.22 8.07 7.65
CA LYS A 12 23.66 8.05 7.39
C LYS A 12 24.17 6.65 7.02
N ARG A 13 24.11 6.29 5.74
CA ARG A 13 25.04 5.36 5.09
C ARG A 13 25.42 5.94 3.74
N THR A 14 26.33 6.91 3.78
CA THR A 14 26.96 7.44 2.57
C THR A 14 28.00 6.43 2.11
N ILE A 15 27.68 5.65 1.07
CA ILE A 15 28.74 5.16 0.19
C ILE A 15 29.24 6.41 -0.52
N LYS A 16 30.33 6.99 0.00
CA LYS A 16 30.94 8.16 -0.62
C LYS A 16 31.41 7.73 -2.02
N PRO A 17 30.94 8.37 -3.10
CA PRO A 17 31.57 8.16 -4.39
C PRO A 17 33.05 8.53 -4.26
N SER A 18 33.93 7.61 -4.69
CA SER A 18 35.38 7.83 -4.71
C SER A 18 35.70 9.16 -5.40
N GLN A 19 36.73 9.87 -4.95
CA GLN A 19 37.16 11.18 -5.46
C GLN A 19 37.36 11.23 -6.99
N LYS A 20 37.44 10.09 -7.66
CA LYS A 20 37.42 9.97 -9.13
C LYS A 20 36.10 10.45 -9.79
N THR A 21 35.02 10.59 -9.02
CA THR A 21 33.68 10.95 -9.54
C THR A 21 33.55 12.44 -9.87
N ILE A 22 34.43 13.30 -9.35
CA ILE A 22 34.29 14.76 -9.46
C ILE A 22 34.86 15.31 -10.79
N ALA A 23 35.57 14.49 -11.57
CA ALA A 23 36.28 14.93 -12.79
C ALA A 23 35.67 14.39 -14.10
N PHE A 24 34.35 14.36 -14.24
CA PHE A 24 33.68 13.81 -15.43
C PHE A 24 32.63 14.75 -16.04
N GLU A 25 32.88 16.05 -16.04
CA GLU A 25 32.09 17.00 -16.82
C GLU A 25 32.80 17.42 -18.12
N GLN A 26 32.03 17.30 -19.21
CA GLN A 26 32.18 17.96 -20.51
C GLN A 26 33.25 17.45 -21.48
N ILE A 27 32.87 16.46 -22.31
CA ILE A 27 33.34 16.39 -23.69
C ILE A 27 32.11 16.25 -24.59
N GLN A 28 31.82 17.29 -25.37
CA GLN A 28 30.78 17.31 -26.40
C GLN A 28 31.09 16.23 -27.46
N LEU A 29 30.08 15.42 -27.76
CA LEU A 29 30.11 14.39 -28.79
C LEU A 29 29.84 15.02 -30.16
N ASP A 30 30.83 15.73 -30.71
CA ASP A 30 30.85 16.05 -32.13
C ASP A 30 31.78 15.07 -32.85
N SER A 31 31.18 14.28 -33.74
CA SER A 31 31.82 13.49 -34.82
C SER A 31 32.67 12.26 -34.46
N PHE A 32 32.04 11.09 -34.26
CA PHE A 32 32.69 9.77 -34.42
C PHE A 32 31.73 8.73 -35.03
N PRO A 33 32.23 7.70 -35.74
CA PRO A 33 31.40 6.72 -36.45
C PRO A 33 30.54 5.92 -35.47
N THR A 34 29.29 5.69 -35.84
CA THR A 34 28.18 5.23 -34.98
C THR A 34 28.47 3.95 -34.17
N ALA A 35 29.34 3.06 -34.67
CA ALA A 35 29.71 1.82 -33.99
C ALA A 35 30.79 2.00 -32.90
N GLN A 36 31.71 2.95 -33.08
CA GLN A 36 32.76 3.22 -32.09
C GLN A 36 32.23 4.13 -30.96
N ALA A 37 31.33 5.05 -31.30
CA ALA A 37 30.60 5.86 -30.34
C ALA A 37 29.70 4.99 -29.42
N SER A 38 29.00 3.99 -29.97
CA SER A 38 28.15 3.09 -29.19
C SER A 38 28.96 2.16 -28.27
N PHE A 39 30.14 1.69 -28.71
CA PHE A 39 31.06 0.92 -27.86
C PHE A 39 31.58 1.74 -26.67
N LEU A 40 32.04 2.97 -26.91
CA LEU A 40 32.53 3.86 -25.86
C LEU A 40 31.42 4.28 -24.89
N ALA A 41 30.21 4.54 -25.39
CA ALA A 41 29.06 4.83 -24.56
C ALA A 41 28.73 3.65 -23.62
N ARG A 42 28.70 2.43 -24.16
CA ARG A 42 28.49 1.22 -23.37
C ARG A 42 29.58 1.02 -22.31
N GLN A 43 30.85 1.25 -22.66
CA GLN A 43 31.95 1.14 -21.70
C GLN A 43 31.84 2.15 -20.56
N ARG A 44 31.42 3.39 -20.85
CA ARG A 44 31.14 4.42 -19.83
C ARG A 44 30.02 4.01 -18.88
N ILE A 45 28.93 3.44 -19.41
CA ILE A 45 27.82 2.94 -18.60
C ILE A 45 28.30 1.81 -17.67
N LEU A 46 29.08 0.86 -18.20
CA LEU A 46 29.64 -0.23 -17.38
C LEU A 46 30.51 0.30 -16.24
N GLN A 47 31.43 1.24 -16.53
CA GLN A 47 32.26 1.88 -15.51
C GLN A 47 31.44 2.62 -14.46
N LEU A 48 30.36 3.30 -14.87
CA LEU A 48 29.47 3.99 -13.95
C LEU A 48 28.77 2.99 -13.03
N LEU A 49 28.21 1.91 -13.57
CA LEU A 49 27.55 0.86 -12.78
C LEU A 49 28.53 0.20 -11.79
N GLU A 50 29.75 -0.10 -12.23
CA GLU A 50 30.81 -0.64 -11.36
C GLU A 50 31.20 0.33 -10.23
N CYS A 51 31.20 1.65 -10.48
CA CYS A 51 31.46 2.65 -9.43
C CYS A 51 30.40 2.65 -8.31
N TYR A 52 29.17 2.25 -8.60
CA TYR A 52 28.12 2.07 -7.59
C TYR A 52 28.08 0.65 -7.01
N GLY A 53 29.01 -0.23 -7.42
CA GLY A 53 29.13 -1.60 -6.92
C GLY A 53 28.24 -2.62 -7.64
N PHE A 54 27.69 -2.27 -8.80
CA PHE A 54 26.80 -3.15 -9.57
C PHE A 54 27.56 -4.04 -10.55
N GLU A 55 26.99 -5.21 -10.83
CA GLU A 55 27.44 -6.06 -11.94
C GLU A 55 26.94 -5.51 -13.28
N GLY A 56 27.58 -4.47 -13.81
CA GLY A 56 27.10 -3.74 -14.98
C GLY A 56 26.79 -4.61 -16.22
N ASN A 57 27.57 -5.66 -16.45
CA ASN A 57 27.32 -6.61 -17.53
C ASN A 57 26.06 -7.45 -17.33
N ARG A 58 25.72 -7.80 -16.08
CA ARG A 58 24.50 -8.53 -15.74
C ARG A 58 23.29 -7.61 -15.85
N MET A 59 23.37 -6.39 -15.32
CA MET A 59 22.29 -5.40 -15.43
C MET A 59 21.94 -5.09 -16.88
N LEU A 60 22.94 -4.83 -17.75
CA LEU A 60 22.70 -4.56 -19.16
C LEU A 60 22.18 -5.76 -19.95
N LYS A 61 22.43 -6.99 -19.49
CA LYS A 61 21.81 -8.19 -20.07
C LYS A 61 20.34 -8.31 -19.68
N LEU A 62 20.02 -8.00 -18.42
CA LEU A 62 18.66 -8.03 -17.92
C LEU A 62 17.82 -6.89 -18.51
N GLU A 63 18.39 -5.70 -18.61
CA GLU A 63 17.69 -4.51 -19.11
C GLU A 63 18.63 -3.65 -19.98
N PRO A 64 18.70 -3.95 -21.30
CA PRO A 64 19.58 -3.22 -22.23
C PRO A 64 19.25 -1.74 -22.35
N ARG A 65 17.98 -1.36 -22.08
CA ARG A 65 17.48 0.01 -22.20
C ARG A 65 18.11 0.97 -21.20
N ILE A 66 18.88 0.48 -20.21
CA ILE A 66 19.59 1.35 -19.25
C ILE A 66 20.51 2.32 -20.00
N ALA A 67 21.02 1.89 -21.16
CA ALA A 67 21.86 2.73 -22.01
C ALA A 67 21.12 3.95 -22.61
N GLU A 68 19.79 3.96 -22.61
CA GLU A 68 18.95 5.04 -23.12
C GLU A 68 18.61 6.09 -22.04
N ILE A 69 18.97 5.83 -20.77
CA ILE A 69 18.67 6.75 -19.66
C ILE A 69 19.58 7.98 -19.78
N GLN A 70 18.99 9.14 -20.08
CA GLN A 70 19.71 10.40 -20.28
C GLN A 70 20.57 10.82 -19.07
N ASP A 71 20.05 10.62 -17.86
CA ASP A 71 20.67 11.03 -16.59
C ASP A 71 20.92 9.83 -15.66
N LEU A 72 21.53 8.76 -16.19
CA LEU A 72 21.75 7.50 -15.45
C LEU A 72 22.44 7.73 -14.10
N ASN A 73 23.43 8.64 -14.02
CA ASN A 73 24.12 8.94 -12.78
C ASN A 73 23.19 9.49 -11.70
N LYS A 74 22.28 10.41 -12.04
CA LYS A 74 21.32 10.97 -11.08
C LYS A 74 20.31 9.91 -10.62
N ALA A 75 19.86 9.05 -11.53
CA ALA A 75 18.98 7.93 -11.20
C ALA A 75 19.67 6.97 -10.22
N LEU A 76 20.93 6.59 -10.49
CA LEU A 76 21.70 5.73 -9.59
C LEU A 76 21.92 6.38 -8.22
N GLN A 77 22.25 7.67 -8.15
CA GLN A 77 22.36 8.39 -6.88
C GLN A 77 21.06 8.36 -6.08
N PHE A 78 19.93 8.66 -6.74
CA PHE A 78 18.63 8.63 -6.09
C PHE A 78 18.30 7.24 -5.56
N TRP A 79 18.38 6.21 -6.40
CA TRP A 79 17.97 4.86 -6.03
C TRP A 79 18.90 4.21 -5.00
N THR A 80 20.21 4.44 -5.07
CA THR A 80 21.17 3.89 -4.08
C THR A 80 21.06 4.55 -2.71
N THR A 81 20.43 5.72 -2.59
CA THR A 81 20.10 6.32 -1.28
C THR A 81 18.85 5.70 -0.64
N THR A 82 17.99 5.08 -1.43
CA THR A 82 16.68 4.56 -0.99
C THR A 82 16.67 3.04 -0.88
N LEU A 83 17.32 2.36 -1.82
CA LEU A 83 17.37 0.91 -1.96
C LEU A 83 18.79 0.39 -1.78
N GLN A 84 18.91 -0.86 -1.35
CA GLN A 84 20.20 -1.56 -1.37
C GLN A 84 20.62 -1.88 -2.81
N PRO A 85 21.94 -1.88 -3.10
CA PRO A 85 22.43 -2.21 -4.43
C PRO A 85 21.94 -3.55 -4.96
N GLU A 86 21.84 -4.56 -4.10
CA GLU A 86 21.39 -5.91 -4.48
C GLU A 86 19.95 -5.91 -5.01
N THR A 87 19.09 -5.03 -4.49
CA THR A 87 17.70 -4.86 -4.95
C THR A 87 17.66 -4.28 -6.36
N ILE A 88 18.51 -3.28 -6.63
CA ILE A 88 18.61 -2.62 -7.94
C ILE A 88 19.24 -3.57 -8.97
N ASP A 89 20.24 -4.36 -8.57
CA ASP A 89 20.84 -5.40 -9.43
C ASP A 89 19.84 -6.49 -9.81
N ALA A 90 18.96 -6.87 -8.89
CA ALA A 90 17.90 -7.85 -9.16
C ALA A 90 16.76 -7.26 -10.01
N HIS A 91 16.49 -5.97 -9.89
CA HIS A 91 15.40 -5.28 -10.57
C HIS A 91 15.90 -3.99 -11.27
N PRO A 92 16.72 -4.12 -12.33
CA PRO A 92 17.30 -2.97 -13.03
C PRO A 92 16.25 -2.01 -13.62
N GLY A 93 15.03 -2.48 -13.86
CA GLY A 93 13.88 -1.69 -14.30
C GLY A 93 13.51 -0.52 -13.38
N ILE A 94 13.95 -0.55 -12.11
CA ILE A 94 13.73 0.54 -11.15
C ILE A 94 14.37 1.85 -11.63
N LEU A 95 15.48 1.78 -12.36
CA LEU A 95 16.23 2.97 -12.81
C LEU A 95 15.45 3.85 -13.79
N PHE A 96 14.42 3.32 -14.44
CA PHE A 96 13.59 4.06 -15.39
C PHE A 96 12.48 4.84 -14.72
N TRP A 97 12.22 4.57 -13.44
CA TRP A 97 11.06 5.12 -12.80
C TRP A 97 11.27 6.61 -12.41
N ARG A 98 10.21 7.41 -12.53
CA ARG A 98 10.29 8.88 -12.35
C ARG A 98 10.30 9.24 -10.86
N PRO A 99 11.34 9.93 -10.35
CA PRO A 99 11.45 10.30 -8.92
C PRO A 99 10.20 10.96 -8.31
N SER A 100 9.44 11.73 -9.09
CA SER A 100 8.23 12.42 -8.63
C SER A 100 7.11 11.46 -8.22
N VAL A 101 6.86 10.39 -8.99
CA VAL A 101 5.80 9.41 -8.71
C VAL A 101 6.15 8.61 -7.45
N HIS A 102 7.43 8.29 -7.28
CA HIS A 102 7.91 7.61 -6.07
C HIS A 102 7.82 8.46 -4.82
N THR A 103 7.92 9.77 -4.95
CA THR A 103 7.81 10.68 -3.81
C THR A 103 6.42 10.59 -3.19
N GLU A 104 5.37 10.47 -4.02
CA GLU A 104 4.00 10.30 -3.54
C GLU A 104 3.77 8.94 -2.86
N ALA A 105 4.13 7.84 -3.53
CA ALA A 105 4.02 6.50 -2.96
C ALA A 105 4.82 6.38 -1.66
N PHE A 106 6.03 6.93 -1.62
CA PHE A 106 6.85 6.99 -0.42
C PHE A 106 6.18 7.81 0.68
N ASN A 107 5.67 9.00 0.36
CA ASN A 107 4.95 9.84 1.33
C ASN A 107 3.72 9.11 1.91
N ASN A 108 2.97 8.38 1.09
CA ASN A 108 1.85 7.58 1.56
C ASN A 108 2.31 6.47 2.51
N LEU A 109 3.40 5.76 2.18
CA LEU A 109 4.00 4.79 3.09
C LEU A 109 4.50 5.42 4.41
N THR A 110 5.02 6.65 4.41
CA THR A 110 5.46 7.34 5.64
C THR A 110 4.32 7.69 6.59
N LYS A 111 3.07 7.75 6.12
CA LYS A 111 1.89 7.93 6.98
C LYS A 111 1.62 6.70 7.84
N ILE A 112 2.06 5.51 7.38
CA ILE A 112 1.74 4.22 7.99
C ILE A 112 2.98 3.60 8.67
N PHE A 113 4.15 3.73 8.06
CA PHE A 113 5.40 3.11 8.50
C PHE A 113 6.49 4.14 8.80
N ALA A 114 7.42 3.79 9.69
CA ALA A 114 8.61 4.59 9.93
C ALA A 114 9.58 4.54 8.72
N ASN A 115 10.29 5.64 8.44
CA ASN A 115 11.22 5.74 7.30
C ASN A 115 12.26 4.61 7.24
N THR A 116 12.77 4.17 8.39
CA THR A 116 13.73 3.07 8.47
C THR A 116 13.13 1.72 8.07
N ASP A 117 11.83 1.55 8.30
CA ASP A 117 11.10 0.33 7.97
C ASP A 117 10.69 0.33 6.50
N ILE A 118 10.35 1.49 5.92
CA ILE A 118 10.05 1.62 4.49
C ILE A 118 11.25 1.19 3.65
N SER A 119 12.45 1.69 3.97
CA SER A 119 13.66 1.30 3.23
C SER A 119 13.86 -0.22 3.27
N ARG A 120 13.62 -0.87 4.41
CA ARG A 120 13.73 -2.33 4.55
C ARG A 120 12.66 -3.07 3.72
N MET A 121 11.42 -2.61 3.78
CA MET A 121 10.29 -3.18 3.06
C MET A 121 10.50 -3.09 1.54
N LEU A 122 10.98 -1.94 1.05
CA LEU A 122 11.27 -1.72 -0.37
C LEU A 122 12.39 -2.63 -0.91
N ASN A 123 13.33 -3.06 -0.06
CA ASN A 123 14.33 -4.05 -0.49
C ASN A 123 13.73 -5.44 -0.76
N LYS A 124 12.59 -5.77 -0.14
CA LYS A 124 11.90 -7.04 -0.36
C LYS A 124 10.80 -6.93 -1.43
N SER A 125 10.18 -5.76 -1.50
CA SER A 125 8.99 -5.50 -2.31
C SER A 125 9.17 -4.17 -3.09
N PRO A 126 10.14 -4.05 -4.00
CA PRO A 126 10.44 -2.77 -4.66
C PRO A 126 9.32 -2.28 -5.59
N HIS A 127 8.56 -3.21 -6.18
CA HIS A 127 7.46 -2.94 -7.12
C HIS A 127 6.30 -2.17 -6.49
N ILE A 128 6.15 -2.15 -5.16
CA ILE A 128 5.09 -1.38 -4.49
C ILE A 128 5.17 0.12 -4.74
N MET A 129 6.32 0.62 -5.25
CA MET A 129 6.46 2.02 -5.67
C MET A 129 5.86 2.31 -7.04
N MET A 130 5.42 1.27 -7.76
CA MET A 130 4.80 1.31 -9.08
C MET A 130 3.36 0.81 -9.08
N ASP A 131 3.02 -0.05 -8.12
CA ASP A 131 1.65 -0.50 -7.91
C ASP A 131 0.74 0.70 -7.60
N ASP A 132 -0.55 0.55 -7.93
CA ASP A 132 -1.56 1.55 -7.56
C ASP A 132 -1.66 1.66 -6.03
N TRP A 133 -1.79 2.89 -5.52
CA TRP A 133 -1.80 3.10 -4.08
C TRP A 133 -3.01 2.44 -3.42
N GLU A 134 -4.18 2.42 -4.08
CA GLU A 134 -5.37 1.79 -3.51
C GLU A 134 -5.15 0.27 -3.34
N GLU A 135 -4.48 -0.39 -4.29
CA GLU A 135 -4.12 -1.81 -4.17
C GLU A 135 -3.10 -2.08 -3.04
N VAL A 136 -2.10 -1.20 -2.89
CA VAL A 136 -1.10 -1.33 -1.83
C VAL A 136 -1.75 -1.12 -0.46
N GLU A 137 -2.59 -0.10 -0.33
CA GLU A 137 -3.35 0.20 0.88
C GLU A 137 -4.29 -0.95 1.24
N GLU A 138 -5.01 -1.53 0.26
CA GLU A 138 -5.86 -2.70 0.47
C GLU A 138 -5.08 -3.88 1.06
N LYS A 139 -3.90 -4.19 0.52
CA LYS A 139 -3.04 -5.27 1.05
C LYS A 139 -2.62 -4.97 2.49
N ILE A 140 -2.22 -3.73 2.80
CA ILE A 140 -1.79 -3.31 4.14
C ILE A 140 -2.96 -3.44 5.13
N ASP A 141 -4.14 -2.94 4.77
CA ASP A 141 -5.34 -2.99 5.59
C ASP A 141 -5.78 -4.43 5.84
N PHE A 142 -5.75 -5.29 4.82
CA PHE A 142 -6.04 -6.70 4.97
C PHE A 142 -5.09 -7.37 5.97
N ALA A 143 -3.79 -7.05 5.92
CA ALA A 143 -2.83 -7.58 6.88
C ALA A 143 -3.12 -7.12 8.32
N LEU A 144 -3.37 -5.82 8.52
CA LEU A 144 -3.56 -5.25 9.86
C LEU A 144 -4.91 -5.61 10.47
N TYR A 145 -5.98 -5.55 9.69
CA TYR A 145 -7.35 -5.63 10.19
C TYR A 145 -8.04 -6.98 9.96
N THR A 146 -7.60 -7.78 8.98
CA THR A 146 -8.18 -9.11 8.74
C THR A 146 -7.26 -10.21 9.27
N ILE A 147 -6.02 -10.23 8.81
CA ILE A 147 -5.01 -11.18 9.31
C ILE A 147 -4.67 -10.88 10.77
N GLY A 148 -4.60 -9.60 11.14
CA GLY A 148 -4.17 -9.18 12.47
C GLY A 148 -2.65 -9.13 12.63
N ALA A 149 -1.90 -9.01 11.54
CA ALA A 149 -0.45 -8.82 11.56
C ALA A 149 -0.06 -7.46 12.14
N ARG A 150 1.18 -7.32 12.61
CA ARG A 150 1.74 -6.02 13.03
C ARG A 150 2.48 -5.39 11.84
N HIS A 151 2.66 -4.07 11.89
CA HIS A 151 3.50 -3.34 10.94
C HIS A 151 4.87 -3.99 10.71
N LYS A 152 5.53 -4.45 11.78
CA LYS A 152 6.81 -5.17 11.68
C LYS A 152 6.69 -6.46 10.88
N ASP A 153 5.63 -7.24 11.08
CA ASP A 153 5.45 -8.51 10.39
C ASP A 153 5.33 -8.27 8.86
N ILE A 154 4.67 -7.18 8.44
CA ILE A 154 4.61 -6.73 7.05
C ILE A 154 6.01 -6.33 6.55
N VAL A 155 6.69 -5.43 7.26
CA VAL A 155 8.01 -4.86 6.88
C VAL A 155 9.10 -5.92 6.69
N TYR A 156 9.09 -6.97 7.53
CA TYR A 156 10.09 -8.03 7.47
C TYR A 156 9.71 -9.19 6.55
N SER A 157 8.54 -9.13 5.90
CA SER A 157 8.08 -10.12 4.92
C SER A 157 8.18 -9.57 3.49
N SER A 158 7.97 -10.44 2.51
CA SER A 158 7.69 -10.13 1.12
C SER A 158 6.19 -10.10 0.83
N TYR A 159 5.35 -9.91 1.86
CA TYR A 159 3.89 -9.92 1.77
C TYR A 159 3.35 -9.04 0.65
N LEU A 160 3.85 -7.80 0.52
CA LEU A 160 3.39 -6.86 -0.51
C LEU A 160 3.84 -7.24 -1.93
N SER A 161 4.76 -8.21 -2.07
CA SER A 161 5.15 -8.80 -3.37
C SER A 161 4.12 -9.73 -3.97
N TYR A 162 3.12 -10.14 -3.20
CA TYR A 162 2.08 -11.01 -3.69
C TYR A 162 0.84 -10.22 -4.09
N LYS A 163 0.11 -10.79 -5.05
CA LYS A 163 -1.21 -10.27 -5.41
C LYS A 163 -2.21 -10.54 -4.28
N ILE A 164 -3.22 -9.69 -4.19
CA ILE A 164 -4.24 -9.77 -3.13
C ILE A 164 -5.01 -11.09 -3.16
N GLU A 165 -5.24 -11.68 -4.34
CA GLU A 165 -5.91 -12.98 -4.48
C GLU A 165 -5.10 -14.10 -3.84
N HIS A 166 -3.77 -14.11 -4.03
CA HIS A 166 -2.89 -15.09 -3.39
C HIS A 166 -2.95 -14.95 -1.87
N ILE A 167 -2.87 -13.71 -1.38
CA ILE A 167 -2.92 -13.40 0.04
C ILE A 167 -4.23 -13.88 0.67
N ARG A 168 -5.37 -13.47 0.12
CA ARG A 168 -6.70 -13.82 0.60
C ARG A 168 -6.92 -15.34 0.54
N THR A 169 -6.52 -15.99 -0.56
CA THR A 169 -6.65 -17.44 -0.70
C THR A 169 -5.84 -18.19 0.35
N ARG A 170 -4.58 -17.82 0.56
CA ARG A 170 -3.70 -18.42 1.59
C ARG A 170 -4.29 -18.24 2.99
N TYR A 171 -4.72 -17.03 3.31
CA TYR A 171 -5.35 -16.71 4.58
C TYR A 171 -6.62 -17.54 4.79
N ASN A 172 -7.57 -17.50 3.85
CA ASN A 172 -8.84 -18.21 3.95
C ASN A 172 -8.66 -19.72 4.08
N PHE A 173 -7.72 -20.29 3.34
CA PHE A 173 -7.44 -21.73 3.42
C PHE A 173 -6.94 -22.15 4.81
N LEU A 174 -5.99 -21.40 5.39
CA LEU A 174 -5.48 -21.69 6.73
C LEU A 174 -6.49 -21.35 7.84
N PHE A 175 -7.25 -20.27 7.66
CA PHE A 175 -8.27 -19.85 8.62
C PHE A 175 -9.44 -20.84 8.68
N ARG A 176 -9.97 -21.24 7.51
CA ARG A 176 -11.11 -22.17 7.42
C ARG A 176 -10.74 -23.62 7.75
N SER A 177 -9.47 -24.01 7.58
CA SER A 177 -8.97 -25.30 8.07
C SER A 177 -8.67 -25.32 9.57
N GLY A 178 -8.81 -24.18 10.26
CA GLY A 178 -8.59 -24.06 11.70
C GLY A 178 -7.12 -23.98 12.13
N LEU A 179 -6.17 -23.97 11.19
CA LEU A 179 -4.74 -23.88 11.49
C LEU A 179 -4.28 -22.45 11.79
N TYR A 180 -4.99 -21.45 11.27
CA TYR A 180 -4.74 -20.07 11.60
C TYR A 180 -5.84 -19.53 12.52
N ILE A 181 -5.42 -19.15 13.73
CA ILE A 181 -6.27 -18.39 14.65
C ILE A 181 -5.80 -16.94 14.61
N ARG A 182 -6.73 -16.03 14.32
CA ARG A 182 -6.48 -14.60 14.32
C ARG A 182 -6.06 -14.17 15.73
N PRO A 183 -4.88 -13.54 15.90
CA PRO A 183 -4.42 -13.11 17.21
C PRO A 183 -5.34 -12.04 17.82
N HIS A 184 -5.70 -12.18 19.10
CA HIS A 184 -6.46 -11.13 19.78
C HIS A 184 -5.57 -9.91 20.08
N LYS A 185 -6.16 -8.71 20.13
CA LYS A 185 -5.42 -7.46 20.41
C LYS A 185 -4.72 -7.48 21.78
N LYS A 186 -5.29 -8.21 22.76
CA LYS A 186 -4.77 -8.33 24.13
C LYS A 186 -3.80 -9.51 24.33
N ASP A 187 -3.62 -10.38 23.33
CA ASP A 187 -2.76 -11.55 23.48
C ASP A 187 -1.29 -11.13 23.48
N ARG A 188 -0.69 -11.17 24.66
CA ARG A 188 0.73 -10.89 24.87
C ARG A 188 1.65 -11.92 24.19
N LYS A 189 1.13 -13.13 23.93
CA LYS A 189 1.86 -14.25 23.33
C LYS A 189 1.11 -14.73 22.09
N ARG A 190 1.63 -14.39 20.91
CA ARG A 190 1.10 -14.81 19.60
C ARG A 190 1.76 -16.07 19.03
N HIS A 191 2.49 -16.81 19.86
CA HIS A 191 3.33 -17.94 19.44
C HIS A 191 2.55 -19.10 18.80
N TYR A 192 1.23 -19.14 18.96
CA TYR A 192 0.36 -20.15 18.37
C TYR A 192 -0.15 -19.79 16.96
N SER A 193 0.16 -18.59 16.46
CA SER A 193 -0.30 -18.11 15.16
C SER A 193 0.81 -18.27 14.11
N ILE A 194 0.46 -18.85 12.96
CA ILE A 194 1.39 -19.03 11.83
C ILE A 194 1.96 -17.67 11.42
N PRO A 195 3.30 -17.49 11.33
CA PRO A 195 3.90 -16.24 10.92
C PRO A 195 3.45 -15.82 9.52
N LEU A 196 3.35 -14.50 9.27
CA LEU A 196 2.94 -13.96 7.96
C LEU A 196 3.83 -14.46 6.82
N THR A 197 5.14 -14.57 7.07
CA THR A 197 6.11 -15.11 6.10
C THR A 197 5.79 -16.55 5.73
N VAL A 198 5.49 -17.41 6.71
CA VAL A 198 5.13 -18.81 6.46
C VAL A 198 3.78 -18.92 5.74
N MET A 199 2.79 -18.15 6.18
CA MET A 199 1.45 -18.16 5.57
C MET A 199 1.48 -17.84 4.07
N ILE A 200 2.29 -16.84 3.68
CA ILE A 200 2.19 -16.23 2.35
C ILE A 200 3.32 -16.68 1.43
N GLU A 201 4.55 -16.80 1.96
CA GLU A 201 5.76 -17.05 1.18
C GLU A 201 6.10 -18.53 1.06
N SER A 202 5.55 -19.40 1.92
CA SER A 202 5.84 -20.83 1.83
C SER A 202 5.40 -21.41 0.48
N PRO A 203 6.17 -22.37 -0.08
CA PRO A 203 5.79 -23.09 -1.28
C PRO A 203 4.41 -23.73 -1.14
N HIS A 204 3.70 -23.86 -2.26
CA HIS A 204 2.35 -24.43 -2.29
C HIS A 204 2.27 -25.80 -1.61
N ALA A 205 3.23 -26.70 -1.88
CA ALA A 205 3.30 -28.03 -1.29
C ALA A 205 3.47 -28.03 0.24
N GLU A 206 4.16 -27.04 0.81
CA GLU A 206 4.36 -26.94 2.26
C GLU A 206 3.06 -26.57 2.98
N ILE A 207 2.27 -25.66 2.38
CA ILE A 207 0.95 -25.30 2.92
C ILE A 207 -0.01 -26.48 2.88
N LEU A 208 -0.05 -27.25 1.79
CA LEU A 208 -0.87 -28.47 1.71
C LEU A 208 -0.43 -29.51 2.75
N LYS A 209 0.87 -29.70 2.92
CA LYS A 209 1.40 -30.60 3.94
C LYS A 209 1.02 -30.15 5.36
N MET A 210 1.01 -28.85 5.61
CA MET A 210 0.64 -28.28 6.90
C MET A 210 -0.85 -28.51 7.20
N THR A 211 -1.71 -28.32 6.19
CA THR A 211 -3.17 -28.50 6.32
C THR A 211 -3.62 -29.96 6.27
N GLY A 212 -2.83 -30.84 5.66
CA GLY A 212 -3.24 -32.22 5.38
C GLY A 212 -4.33 -32.33 4.31
N LEU A 213 -4.61 -31.24 3.60
CA LEU A 213 -5.63 -31.14 2.56
C LEU A 213 -5.04 -31.34 1.16
N LEU A 214 -5.88 -31.73 0.21
CA LEU A 214 -5.53 -32.00 -1.18
C LEU A 214 -5.36 -30.71 -1.99
N ALA A 215 -4.59 -30.79 -3.08
CA ALA A 215 -4.43 -29.68 -4.00
C ALA A 215 -5.75 -29.25 -4.66
N GLU A 216 -6.66 -30.20 -4.90
CA GLU A 216 -8.00 -29.95 -5.46
C GLU A 216 -8.86 -29.11 -4.51
N GLU A 217 -8.76 -29.36 -3.20
CA GLU A 217 -9.47 -28.59 -2.18
C GLU A 217 -8.94 -27.15 -2.12
N TYR A 218 -7.63 -26.96 -2.27
CA TYR A 218 -7.05 -25.63 -2.38
C TYR A 218 -7.50 -24.91 -3.65
N ALA A 219 -7.52 -25.60 -4.80
CA ALA A 219 -7.99 -25.01 -6.06
C ALA A 219 -9.45 -24.55 -5.93
N THR A 220 -10.29 -25.39 -5.31
CA THR A 220 -11.69 -25.05 -5.00
C THR A 220 -11.76 -23.82 -4.08
N MET A 221 -10.92 -23.74 -3.04
CA MET A 221 -10.85 -22.57 -2.16
C MET A 221 -10.43 -21.29 -2.90
N ALA A 222 -9.49 -21.40 -3.85
CA ALA A 222 -9.05 -20.28 -4.66
C ALA A 222 -10.20 -19.74 -5.54
N GLU A 223 -10.97 -20.63 -6.18
CA GLU A 223 -12.16 -20.24 -6.95
C GLU A 223 -13.23 -19.59 -6.09
N LEU A 224 -13.51 -20.15 -4.91
CA LEU A 224 -14.48 -19.58 -3.96
C LEU A 224 -14.03 -18.20 -3.48
N THR A 225 -12.76 -18.06 -3.09
CA THR A 225 -12.19 -16.78 -2.66
C THR A 225 -12.29 -15.73 -3.77
N LYS A 226 -11.99 -16.11 -5.01
CA LYS A 226 -12.14 -15.20 -6.16
C LYS A 226 -13.59 -14.73 -6.34
N LYS A 227 -14.57 -15.64 -6.25
CA LYS A 227 -15.99 -15.29 -6.34
C LYS A 227 -16.45 -14.40 -5.19
N GLU A 228 -15.91 -14.60 -3.98
CA GLU A 228 -16.17 -13.73 -2.83
C GLU A 228 -15.64 -12.30 -3.09
N MET A 229 -14.42 -12.17 -3.61
CA MET A 229 -13.83 -10.88 -3.98
C MET A 229 -14.64 -10.15 -5.07
N GLU A 230 -14.99 -10.83 -6.16
CA GLU A 230 -15.81 -10.27 -7.24
C GLU A 230 -17.21 -9.84 -6.76
N LYS A 231 -17.72 -10.47 -5.69
CA LYS A 231 -18.97 -10.05 -5.06
C LYS A 231 -18.76 -8.79 -4.22
N GLU A 232 -17.73 -8.75 -3.40
CA GLU A 232 -17.38 -7.58 -2.58
C GLU A 232 -17.17 -6.33 -3.45
N GLU A 233 -16.44 -6.44 -4.56
CA GLU A 233 -16.24 -5.34 -5.51
C GLU A 233 -17.57 -4.83 -6.09
N ARG A 234 -18.49 -5.74 -6.47
CA ARG A 234 -19.82 -5.38 -6.95
C ARG A 234 -20.65 -4.68 -5.89
N ASP A 235 -20.59 -5.15 -4.65
CA ASP A 235 -21.33 -4.57 -3.52
C ASP A 235 -20.80 -3.17 -3.20
N ILE A 236 -19.47 -2.96 -3.23
CA ILE A 236 -18.83 -1.64 -3.08
C ILE A 236 -19.24 -0.70 -4.22
N ALA A 237 -19.17 -1.17 -5.47
CA ALA A 237 -19.57 -0.37 -6.63
C ALA A 237 -21.04 0.03 -6.55
N HIS A 238 -21.92 -0.90 -6.17
CA HIS A 238 -23.34 -0.62 -5.97
C HIS A 238 -23.58 0.42 -4.87
N ALA A 239 -22.92 0.27 -3.71
CA ALA A 239 -23.01 1.25 -2.62
C ALA A 239 -22.54 2.65 -3.05
N ALA A 240 -21.46 2.75 -3.82
CA ALA A 240 -20.94 4.02 -4.35
C ALA A 240 -21.95 4.70 -5.30
N THR A 241 -22.67 3.93 -6.13
CA THR A 241 -23.71 4.49 -7.03
C THR A 241 -24.92 5.03 -6.26
N LEU A 242 -25.33 4.36 -5.18
CA LEU A 242 -26.43 4.80 -4.32
C LEU A 242 -26.09 6.09 -3.58
N SER A 243 -24.86 6.20 -3.05
CA SER A 243 -24.37 7.41 -2.38
C SER A 243 -24.36 8.63 -3.32
N LYS A 244 -23.87 8.48 -4.56
CA LYS A 244 -23.88 9.54 -5.58
C LYS A 244 -25.31 10.00 -5.96
N ARG A 245 -26.28 9.09 -5.91
CA ARG A 245 -27.69 9.41 -6.21
C ARG A 245 -28.36 10.22 -5.10
N GLN A 246 -27.98 10.01 -3.84
CA GLN A 246 -28.49 10.74 -2.68
C GLN A 246 -27.94 12.18 -2.58
N LEU A 247 -26.76 12.44 -3.15
CA LEU A 247 -26.11 13.77 -3.16
C LEU A 247 -26.54 14.68 -4.33
N ARG A 248 -27.45 14.26 -5.23
CA ARG A 248 -27.98 15.17 -6.25
C ARG A 248 -28.86 16.22 -5.57
N PRO A 249 -28.55 17.53 -5.68
CA PRO A 249 -29.36 18.57 -5.05
C PRO A 249 -30.79 18.49 -5.60
N LYS A 250 -31.76 18.33 -4.70
CA LYS A 250 -33.19 18.48 -5.03
C LYS A 250 -33.36 19.85 -5.67
N GLY A 251 -33.90 19.86 -6.88
CA GLY A 251 -33.90 21.01 -7.78
C GLY A 251 -34.35 22.30 -7.11
N ARG A 252 -33.65 23.37 -7.51
CA ARG A 252 -34.01 24.78 -7.39
C ARG A 252 -35.49 24.93 -7.80
N ARG A 253 -36.43 24.94 -6.84
CA ARG A 253 -37.82 25.31 -7.12
C ARG A 253 -37.76 26.76 -7.62
N LYS A 254 -38.15 26.97 -8.88
CA LYS A 254 -38.34 28.31 -9.45
C LYS A 254 -39.32 29.05 -8.53
N ALA A 255 -38.89 30.18 -7.98
CA ALA A 255 -39.78 31.11 -7.31
C ALA A 255 -40.76 31.63 -8.34
N TYR A 256 -42.01 31.19 -8.26
CA TYR A 256 -43.12 31.91 -8.84
C TYR A 256 -43.42 33.03 -7.85
N ALA A 257 -43.28 34.26 -8.31
CA ALA A 257 -43.77 35.43 -7.63
C ALA A 257 -45.29 35.29 -7.52
N THR A 258 -45.78 35.18 -6.29
CA THR A 258 -47.19 35.41 -5.98
C THR A 258 -47.22 36.63 -5.07
N GLU A 259 -47.86 37.66 -5.61
CA GLU A 259 -48.16 38.93 -4.98
C GLU A 259 -48.82 38.70 -3.61
N ILE A 260 -48.39 39.49 -2.63
CA ILE A 260 -48.93 39.53 -1.27
C ILE A 260 -50.17 40.40 -1.31
N PRO A 261 -51.38 39.90 -0.99
CA PRO A 261 -52.46 40.74 -0.51
C PRO A 261 -52.32 40.85 1.01
N GLU A 262 -52.11 42.08 1.49
CA GLU A 262 -52.36 42.47 2.88
C GLU A 262 -53.79 42.09 3.25
N TYR A 263 -53.97 41.27 4.28
CA TYR A 263 -55.19 41.31 5.08
C TYR A 263 -54.87 41.21 6.57
N ASP A 264 -55.51 42.15 7.22
CA ASP A 264 -55.51 42.62 8.58
C ASP A 264 -56.29 41.70 9.54
N GLU A 265 -55.89 41.79 10.80
CA GLU A 265 -56.56 41.51 12.08
C GLU A 265 -57.66 40.44 12.24
N SER A 266 -57.53 39.82 13.42
CA SER A 266 -58.57 39.43 14.39
C SER A 266 -59.11 38.00 14.39
N GLY A 267 -59.18 37.44 15.60
CA GLY A 267 -60.26 36.56 16.01
C GLY A 267 -59.89 35.10 16.28
N ASP A 268 -59.65 34.83 17.56
CA ASP A 268 -60.36 33.81 18.35
C ASP A 268 -60.17 32.30 18.08
N ASP A 269 -59.68 31.68 19.16
CA ASP A 269 -60.23 30.52 19.87
C ASP A 269 -59.86 29.06 19.50
N GLU A 270 -59.80 28.31 20.61
CA GLU A 270 -59.81 26.85 20.85
C GLU A 270 -58.44 26.16 20.74
N ASP A 271 -57.79 25.89 21.88
CA ASP A 271 -58.06 24.79 22.83
C ASP A 271 -57.87 23.41 22.17
N ASP A 272 -56.79 22.73 22.55
CA ASP A 272 -56.90 21.35 23.01
C ASP A 272 -55.60 20.95 23.70
N THR A 273 -55.73 20.96 25.02
CA THR A 273 -54.93 20.23 26.00
C THR A 273 -54.93 18.73 25.70
N VAL A 274 -53.75 18.09 25.70
CA VAL A 274 -53.63 16.69 26.14
C VAL A 274 -52.34 16.57 26.94
N ASP A 275 -52.55 16.51 28.25
CA ASP A 275 -51.67 15.94 29.25
C ASP A 275 -51.53 14.44 28.98
N ASP A 276 -50.31 13.91 29.10
CA ASP A 276 -50.08 12.53 29.53
C ASP A 276 -48.79 12.55 30.36
N ASP A 277 -49.00 12.83 31.64
CA ASP A 277 -48.08 12.60 32.75
C ASP A 277 -47.80 11.10 32.94
N ASP A 278 -46.60 10.87 33.48
CA ASP A 278 -46.24 9.85 34.47
C ASP A 278 -46.50 8.35 34.20
N ASP A 279 -45.43 7.56 34.29
CA ASP A 279 -45.32 6.56 35.35
C ASP A 279 -43.89 5.98 35.46
N ASP A 280 -43.28 6.30 36.61
CA ASP A 280 -42.59 5.39 37.53
C ASP A 280 -41.28 4.67 37.15
N ALA A 281 -40.19 5.31 37.57
CA ALA A 281 -39.32 4.94 38.71
C ALA A 281 -39.16 3.46 39.18
N ASP A 282 -37.91 3.23 39.62
CA ASP A 282 -37.42 2.25 40.61
C ASP A 282 -37.38 0.76 40.25
N ASP A 283 -36.16 0.21 40.11
CA ASP A 283 -35.71 -0.70 41.17
C ASP A 283 -34.17 -0.72 41.31
N LYS A 284 -33.77 -0.85 42.57
CA LYS A 284 -32.43 -0.67 43.13
C LYS A 284 -31.64 -1.98 43.19
N ASP A 285 -30.32 -1.78 43.27
CA ASP A 285 -29.36 -2.48 44.13
C ASP A 285 -29.51 -4.01 44.34
N HIS A 286 -28.48 -4.74 43.91
CA HIS A 286 -27.88 -5.73 44.82
C HIS A 286 -26.37 -5.80 44.70
N GLU A 287 -25.71 -5.26 45.72
CA GLU A 287 -24.33 -5.53 46.08
C GLU A 287 -24.11 -7.02 46.42
N GLY A 288 -22.90 -7.50 46.09
CA GLY A 288 -22.11 -8.26 47.05
C GLY A 288 -22.09 -9.78 46.95
N ARG A 289 -20.97 -10.33 46.45
CA ARG A 289 -20.27 -11.40 47.18
C ARG A 289 -18.79 -11.52 46.80
N LYS A 290 -17.93 -11.18 47.77
CA LYS A 290 -16.59 -11.74 47.93
C LYS A 290 -16.70 -13.05 48.74
N GLN A 291 -15.71 -13.93 48.56
CA GLN A 291 -15.25 -15.10 49.35
C GLN A 291 -14.92 -16.22 48.35
N ASP A 292 -13.75 -16.85 48.28
CA ASP A 292 -12.54 -16.89 49.14
C ASP A 292 -11.28 -17.05 48.26
#